data_AF-A0A7C5S1X2-F1
#
_entry.id   AF-A0A7C5S1X2-F1
#
_cell.length_a   1.000
_cell.length_b   1.000
_cell.length_c   1.000
_cell.angle_alpha   90.00
_cell.angle_beta   90.00
_cell.angle_gamma   90.00
#
_symmetry.space_group_name_H-M   'P 1'
#
loop_
_entity.id
_entity.type
_entity.pdbx_description
1 polymer ?
#
loop_
_entity_poly.entity_id
_entity_poly.type
_entity_poly.pdbx_seq_one_letter_code
_entity_poly.pdbx_strand_id
1 'polypeptide(L)'
;MLLKAEIIIYYLATVFGHKGVNEFVDILYKRFSYSGMDRVFMYLFALLFLITFLWFMLRNIKGVGRGLTISLSLLILPIIVYYFLFFVSSVEAIHFVQYAILSAAFLRVYPSVSYVFISTSILGVVDEMYQYFVLYRGTNDAYLDYNDMLFNIHGSVIGLVLSLI
;
A
#
# COMPACT_ATOMS: atom_id res chain seq x y z
N MET A 1 13.80 17.51 -12.39
CA MET A 1 13.47 18.27 -11.16
C MET A 1 12.00 18.13 -10.79
N LEU A 2 11.07 18.23 -11.76
CA LEU A 2 9.63 18.06 -11.57
C LEU A 2 9.24 16.72 -10.88
N LEU A 3 9.77 15.60 -11.35
CA LEU A 3 9.46 14.27 -10.78
C LEU A 3 9.83 14.13 -9.29
N LYS A 4 10.86 14.82 -8.80
CA LYS A 4 11.22 14.81 -7.36
C LYS A 4 10.20 15.56 -6.51
N ALA A 5 9.72 16.69 -7.00
CA ALA A 5 8.70 17.48 -6.32
C ALA A 5 7.36 16.74 -6.29
N GLU A 6 6.98 16.08 -7.39
CA GLU A 6 5.76 15.27 -7.49
C GLU A 6 5.74 14.12 -6.48
N ILE A 7 6.86 13.44 -6.28
CA ILE A 7 7.00 12.38 -5.27
C ILE A 7 6.79 12.93 -3.85
N ILE A 8 7.39 14.08 -3.54
CA ILE A 8 7.23 14.71 -2.23
C ILE A 8 5.77 15.14 -2.03
N ILE A 9 5.17 15.78 -3.03
CA ILE A 9 3.76 16.20 -2.99
C ILE A 9 2.86 14.99 -2.79
N TYR A 10 3.09 13.90 -3.52
CA TYR A 10 2.34 12.66 -3.39
C TYR A 10 2.44 12.10 -1.96
N TYR A 11 3.65 11.97 -1.41
CA TYR A 11 3.84 11.46 -0.05
C TYR A 11 3.16 12.36 0.99
N LEU A 12 3.34 13.68 0.91
CA LEU A 12 2.70 14.62 1.84
C LEU A 12 1.17 14.59 1.73
N ALA A 13 0.63 14.43 0.51
CA ALA A 13 -0.81 14.28 0.31
C ALA A 13 -1.35 13.00 0.93
N THR A 14 -0.60 11.89 0.87
CA THR A 14 -0.94 10.64 1.55
C THR A 14 -0.95 10.84 3.08
N VAL A 15 0.16 11.31 3.65
CA VAL A 15 0.33 11.45 5.11
C VAL A 15 -0.67 12.46 5.71
N PHE A 16 -0.81 13.64 5.09
CA PHE A 16 -1.73 14.66 5.61
C PHE A 16 -3.19 14.41 5.23
N GLY A 17 -3.43 13.59 4.20
CA GLY A 17 -4.77 13.19 3.76
C GLY A 17 -5.39 12.10 4.63
N HIS A 18 -4.60 11.35 5.41
CA HIS A 18 -5.05 10.19 6.20
C HIS A 18 -6.32 10.45 7.00
N LYS A 19 -6.35 11.53 7.79
CA LYS A 19 -7.53 11.87 8.59
C LYS A 19 -8.78 12.09 7.73
N GLY A 20 -8.66 12.79 6.61
CA GLY A 20 -9.78 13.05 5.70
C GLY A 20 -10.28 11.79 5.01
N VAL A 21 -9.38 10.88 4.65
CA VAL A 21 -9.73 9.56 4.10
C VAL A 21 -10.46 8.73 5.16
N ASN A 22 -9.95 8.68 6.39
CA ASN A 22 -10.57 7.93 7.49
C ASN A 22 -11.96 8.47 7.83
N GLU A 23 -12.12 9.79 7.91
CA GLU A 23 -13.43 10.43 8.11
C GLU A 23 -14.41 10.13 6.97
N PHE A 24 -13.94 10.13 5.72
CA PHE A 24 -14.75 9.77 4.57
C PHE A 24 -15.20 8.30 4.62
N VAL A 25 -14.29 7.39 4.95
CA VAL A 25 -14.57 5.96 5.11
C VAL A 25 -15.56 5.73 6.26
N ASP A 26 -15.41 6.43 7.39
CA ASP A 26 -16.35 6.38 8.50
C ASP A 26 -17.76 6.82 8.11
N ILE A 27 -17.88 7.86 7.27
CA ILE A 27 -19.17 8.30 6.73
C ILE A 27 -19.80 7.18 5.89
N LEU A 28 -19.01 6.48 5.08
CA LEU A 28 -19.50 5.34 4.29
C LEU A 28 -19.94 4.18 5.21
N TYR A 29 -19.17 3.85 6.24
CA TYR A 29 -19.52 2.82 7.22
C TYR A 29 -20.81 3.15 7.96
N LYS A 30 -20.99 4.39 8.39
CA LYS A 30 -22.23 4.86 9.05
C LYS A 30 -23.43 4.80 8.11
N ARG A 31 -23.25 5.06 6.81
CA ARG A 31 -24.34 5.11 5.82
C ARG A 31 -24.76 3.74 5.30
N PHE A 32 -23.82 2.83 5.05
CA PHE A 32 -24.07 1.57 4.33
C PHE A 32 -23.77 0.30 5.15
N SER A 33 -23.51 0.47 6.46
CA SER A 33 -23.01 -0.55 7.40
C SER A 33 -21.54 -0.93 7.21
N TYR A 34 -20.87 -1.24 8.33
CA TYR A 34 -19.50 -1.72 8.35
C TYR A 34 -19.31 -2.96 7.44
N SER A 35 -20.07 -4.04 7.71
CA SER A 35 -19.96 -5.30 6.94
C SER A 35 -20.31 -5.14 5.45
N GLY A 36 -21.22 -4.22 5.12
CA GLY A 36 -21.56 -3.90 3.73
C GLY A 36 -20.37 -3.30 2.99
N MET A 37 -19.81 -2.21 3.52
CA MET A 37 -18.70 -1.49 2.90
C MET A 37 -17.39 -2.26 2.95
N ASP A 38 -17.10 -2.98 4.04
CA ASP A 38 -15.88 -3.77 4.15
C ASP A 38 -15.80 -4.83 3.03
N ARG A 39 -16.92 -5.51 2.73
CA ARG A 39 -17.01 -6.41 1.57
C ARG A 39 -16.81 -5.69 0.24
N VAL A 40 -17.33 -4.47 0.10
CA VAL A 40 -17.13 -3.68 -1.12
C VAL A 40 -15.64 -3.36 -1.30
N PHE A 41 -14.94 -2.92 -0.26
CA PHE A 41 -13.50 -2.67 -0.31
C PHE A 41 -12.73 -3.95 -0.61
N MET A 42 -13.05 -5.06 0.05
CA MET A 42 -12.45 -6.36 -0.23
C MET A 42 -12.56 -6.72 -1.72
N TYR A 43 -13.76 -6.65 -2.31
CA TYR A 43 -13.95 -6.97 -3.73
C TYR A 43 -13.24 -5.98 -4.65
N LEU A 44 -13.23 -4.69 -4.31
CA LEU A 44 -12.54 -3.66 -5.08
C LEU A 44 -11.04 -3.94 -5.14
N PHE A 45 -10.40 -4.17 -3.99
CA PHE A 45 -8.97 -4.44 -3.92
C PHE A 45 -8.63 -5.81 -4.51
N ALA A 46 -9.44 -6.84 -4.28
CA ALA A 46 -9.26 -8.14 -4.92
C ALA A 46 -9.31 -8.05 -6.44
N LEU A 47 -10.25 -7.27 -6.99
CA LEU A 47 -10.34 -7.03 -8.43
C LEU A 47 -9.13 -6.24 -8.95
N LEU A 48 -8.69 -5.21 -8.23
CA LEU A 48 -7.50 -4.43 -8.58
C LEU A 48 -6.24 -5.31 -8.63
N PHE A 49 -6.02 -6.14 -7.61
CA PHE A 49 -4.90 -7.07 -7.57
C PHE A 49 -4.99 -8.12 -8.68
N LEU A 50 -6.19 -8.67 -8.93
CA LEU A 50 -6.41 -9.64 -10.01
C LEU A 50 -6.13 -9.01 -11.38
N ILE A 51 -6.62 -7.80 -11.66
CA ILE A 51 -6.36 -7.10 -12.92
C ILE A 51 -4.86 -6.84 -13.09
N THR A 52 -4.20 -6.37 -12.04
CA THR A 52 -2.75 -6.11 -12.06
C THR A 52 -1.97 -7.40 -12.33
N PHE A 53 -2.34 -8.50 -11.66
CA PHE A 53 -1.76 -9.82 -11.86
C PHE A 53 -1.99 -10.34 -13.29
N LEU A 54 -3.21 -10.25 -13.81
CA LEU A 54 -3.54 -10.73 -15.16
C LEU A 54 -2.85 -9.90 -16.24
N TRP A 55 -2.88 -8.56 -16.12
CA TRP A 55 -2.17 -7.66 -17.02
C TRP A 55 -0.68 -8.02 -17.08
N PHE A 56 -0.09 -8.29 -15.92
CA PHE A 56 1.30 -8.68 -15.80
C PHE A 56 1.59 -10.04 -16.42
N MET A 57 0.75 -11.06 -16.13
CA MET A 57 0.86 -12.38 -16.75
C MET A 57 0.85 -12.25 -18.27
N LEU A 58 -0.12 -11.52 -18.82
CA LEU A 58 -0.28 -11.32 -20.26
C LEU A 58 0.94 -10.64 -20.92
N ARG A 59 1.57 -9.68 -20.24
CA ARG A 59 2.78 -9.00 -20.73
C ARG A 59 4.01 -9.91 -20.76
N ASN A 60 4.06 -10.91 -19.89
CA ASN A 60 5.25 -11.74 -19.66
C ASN A 60 5.14 -13.18 -20.17
N ILE A 61 4.07 -13.52 -20.91
CA ILE A 61 3.82 -14.87 -21.48
C ILE A 61 5.01 -15.43 -22.30
N LYS A 62 5.87 -14.58 -22.87
CA LYS A 62 6.96 -15.02 -23.77
C LYS A 62 8.33 -15.23 -23.13
N GLY A 63 8.46 -15.12 -21.80
CA GLY A 63 9.78 -15.16 -21.16
C GLY A 63 9.79 -15.53 -19.67
N VAL A 64 8.85 -16.36 -19.22
CA VAL A 64 8.69 -16.68 -17.79
C VAL A 64 9.88 -17.48 -17.25
N GLY A 65 10.89 -16.77 -16.74
CA GLY A 65 11.97 -17.35 -15.94
C GLY A 65 11.53 -17.61 -14.50
N ARG A 66 12.20 -18.54 -13.81
CA ARG A 66 11.96 -18.91 -12.40
C ARG A 66 11.89 -17.72 -11.43
N GLY A 67 12.61 -16.64 -11.72
CA GLY A 67 12.58 -15.39 -10.94
C GLY A 67 11.21 -14.71 -10.93
N LEU A 68 10.48 -14.78 -12.04
CA LEU A 68 9.15 -14.17 -12.20
C LEU A 68 8.11 -14.83 -11.29
N THR A 69 8.13 -16.16 -11.22
CA THR A 69 7.23 -16.93 -10.35
C THR A 69 7.52 -16.67 -8.87
N ILE A 70 8.80 -16.51 -8.49
CA ILE A 70 9.19 -16.17 -7.13
C ILE A 70 8.74 -14.73 -6.78
N SER A 71 8.95 -13.78 -7.68
CA SER A 71 8.48 -12.40 -7.52
C SER A 71 6.96 -12.34 -7.36
N LEU A 72 6.19 -13.06 -8.19
CA LEU A 72 4.73 -13.15 -8.09
C LEU A 72 4.25 -13.82 -6.80
N SER A 73 4.93 -14.88 -6.35
CA SER A 73 4.62 -15.53 -5.06
C SER A 73 4.89 -14.63 -3.87
N LEU A 74 5.92 -13.79 -3.93
CA LEU A 74 6.21 -12.77 -2.91
C LEU A 74 5.18 -11.63 -2.89
N LEU A 75 4.47 -11.37 -3.99
CA LEU A 75 3.40 -10.38 -4.04
C LEU A 75 2.09 -10.88 -3.42
N ILE A 76 1.72 -12.13 -3.69
CA ILE A 76 0.36 -12.63 -3.42
C ILE A 76 0.26 -13.32 -2.06
N LEU A 77 1.26 -14.09 -1.66
CA LEU A 77 1.20 -14.89 -0.43
C LEU A 77 1.07 -14.02 0.83
N PRO A 78 1.85 -12.92 0.99
CA PRO A 78 1.73 -12.08 2.17
C PRO A 78 0.38 -11.37 2.24
N ILE A 79 -0.17 -10.89 1.12
CA ILE A 79 -1.49 -10.22 1.09
C ILE A 79 -2.59 -11.16 1.58
N ILE A 80 -2.57 -12.42 1.14
CA ILE A 80 -3.54 -13.43 1.59
C ILE A 80 -3.36 -13.71 3.10
N VAL A 81 -2.11 -13.89 3.55
CA VAL A 81 -1.81 -14.13 4.97
C VAL A 81 -2.24 -12.95 5.84
N TYR A 82 -1.97 -11.71 5.40
CA TYR A 82 -2.37 -10.50 6.10
C TYR A 82 -3.88 -10.38 6.20
N TYR A 83 -4.60 -10.65 5.11
CA TYR A 83 -6.06 -10.61 5.10
C TYR A 83 -6.68 -11.52 6.17
N PHE A 84 -6.11 -12.70 6.41
CA PHE A 84 -6.66 -13.65 7.39
C PHE A 84 -6.16 -13.43 8.82
N LEU A 85 -5.02 -12.77 9.02
CA LEU A 85 -4.37 -12.69 10.35
C LEU A 85 -4.33 -11.29 10.95
N PHE A 86 -4.34 -10.23 10.13
CA PHE A 86 -3.95 -8.88 10.57
C PHE A 86 -4.86 -7.76 10.10
N PHE A 87 -5.68 -7.98 9.06
CA PHE A 87 -6.62 -6.97 8.59
C PHE A 87 -7.73 -6.72 9.61
N VAL A 88 -7.83 -5.49 10.11
CA VAL A 88 -8.96 -5.07 10.95
C VAL A 88 -10.10 -4.63 10.04
N SER A 89 -9.78 -3.92 8.95
CA SER A 89 -10.69 -3.58 7.87
C SER A 89 -10.06 -3.71 6.48
N SER A 90 -10.86 -4.19 5.53
CA SER A 90 -10.50 -4.32 4.11
C SER A 90 -10.04 -3.01 3.45
N VAL A 91 -10.35 -1.85 4.04
CA VAL A 91 -9.89 -0.54 3.55
C VAL A 91 -8.37 -0.34 3.72
N GLU A 92 -7.75 -1.02 4.70
CA GLU A 92 -6.31 -0.97 4.97
C GLU A 92 -5.46 -1.46 3.78
N ALA A 93 -6.07 -2.17 2.82
CA ALA A 93 -5.41 -2.58 1.59
C ALA A 93 -4.98 -1.39 0.72
N ILE A 94 -5.47 -0.17 1.02
CA ILE A 94 -4.99 1.07 0.40
C ILE A 94 -3.50 1.30 0.62
N HIS A 95 -2.94 0.88 1.76
CA HIS A 95 -1.52 1.01 2.09
C HIS A 95 -0.63 0.31 1.05
N PHE A 96 -1.04 -0.88 0.60
CA PHE A 96 -0.34 -1.60 -0.47
C PHE A 96 -0.27 -0.77 -1.76
N VAL A 97 -1.38 -0.13 -2.14
CA VAL A 97 -1.47 0.67 -3.37
C VAL A 97 -0.65 1.95 -3.24
N GLN A 98 -0.77 2.65 -2.11
CA GLN A 98 -0.06 3.91 -1.86
C GLN A 98 1.45 3.73 -1.94
N TYR A 99 1.98 2.73 -1.22
CA TYR A 99 3.42 2.52 -1.19
C TYR A 99 3.96 1.83 -2.45
N ALA A 100 3.13 1.09 -3.19
CA ALA A 100 3.50 0.61 -4.52
C ALA A 100 3.70 1.76 -5.52
N ILE A 101 2.80 2.74 -5.50
CA ILE A 101 2.94 3.94 -6.34
C ILE A 101 4.18 4.73 -5.91
N LEU A 102 4.38 4.91 -4.60
CA LEU A 102 5.53 5.65 -4.07
C LEU A 102 6.86 5.02 -4.48
N SER A 103 7.05 3.72 -4.28
CA SER A 103 8.31 3.04 -4.59
C SER A 103 8.58 2.97 -6.09
N ALA A 104 7.54 2.75 -6.92
CA ALA A 104 7.65 2.81 -8.37
C ALA A 104 8.09 4.21 -8.84
N ALA A 105 7.54 5.28 -8.25
CA ALA A 105 7.92 6.64 -8.57
C ALA A 105 9.37 6.95 -8.11
N PHE A 106 9.74 6.52 -6.90
CA PHE A 106 11.10 6.65 -6.37
C PHE A 106 12.14 5.97 -7.28
N LEU A 107 11.84 4.76 -7.78
CA LEU A 107 12.77 3.99 -8.63
C LEU A 107 13.07 4.69 -9.96
N ARG A 108 12.13 5.48 -10.49
CA ARG A 108 12.36 6.32 -11.68
C ARG A 108 13.37 7.44 -11.46
N VAL A 109 13.56 7.87 -10.20
CA VAL A 109 14.49 8.93 -9.81
C VAL A 109 15.80 8.37 -9.27
N TYR A 110 15.72 7.26 -8.54
CA TYR A 110 16.84 6.63 -7.85
C TYR A 110 16.97 5.17 -8.34
N PRO A 111 17.99 4.83 -9.13
CA PRO A 111 18.09 3.51 -9.75
C PRO A 111 18.49 2.37 -8.79
N SER A 112 18.76 2.68 -7.51
CA SER A 112 19.13 1.67 -6.52
C SER A 112 17.89 1.11 -5.83
N VAL A 113 17.58 -0.15 -6.11
CA VAL A 113 16.47 -0.90 -5.49
C VAL A 113 16.56 -0.88 -3.97
N SER A 114 17.74 -1.13 -3.42
CA SER A 114 17.97 -1.12 -1.97
C SER A 114 17.71 0.26 -1.36
N TYR A 115 18.18 1.33 -2.02
CA TYR A 115 17.93 2.69 -1.55
C TYR A 115 16.44 3.02 -1.56
N VAL A 116 15.73 2.67 -2.64
CA VAL A 116 14.29 2.92 -2.75
C VAL A 116 13.51 2.13 -1.72
N PHE A 117 13.81 0.84 -1.54
CA PHE A 117 13.17 -0.01 -0.55
C PHE A 117 13.35 0.55 0.87
N ILE A 118 14.59 0.87 1.27
CA ILE A 118 14.87 1.42 2.60
C ILE A 118 14.16 2.75 2.79
N SER A 119 14.25 3.66 1.80
CA SER A 119 13.67 4.99 1.90
C SER A 119 12.15 4.92 2.05
N THR A 120 11.47 4.14 1.21
CA THR A 120 10.01 4.01 1.26
C THR A 120 9.52 3.22 2.47
N SER A 121 10.30 2.27 2.99
CA SER A 121 10.00 1.60 4.25
C SER A 121 10.06 2.58 5.43
N ILE A 122 11.11 3.42 5.48
CA ILE A 122 11.23 4.46 6.52
C ILE A 122 10.06 5.45 6.41
N LEU A 123 9.72 5.89 5.20
CA LEU A 123 8.56 6.77 4.97
C LEU A 123 7.24 6.13 5.42
N GLY A 124 7.10 4.81 5.23
CA GLY A 124 5.98 4.00 5.73
C GLY A 124 5.85 4.00 7.24
N VAL A 125 6.98 3.89 7.94
CA VAL A 125 7.00 3.97 9.41
C VAL A 125 6.69 5.39 9.88
N VAL A 126 7.25 6.41 9.21
CA VAL A 126 7.02 7.82 9.55
C VAL A 126 5.55 8.22 9.37
N ASP A 127 4.87 7.67 8.36
CA ASP A 127 3.44 7.86 8.13
C ASP A 127 2.63 7.40 9.35
N GLU A 128 2.80 6.13 9.77
CA GLU A 128 2.09 5.59 10.94
C GLU A 128 2.46 6.28 12.25
N MET A 129 3.73 6.67 12.40
CA MET A 129 4.16 7.49 13.54
C MET A 129 3.47 8.86 13.54
N TYR A 130 3.29 9.49 12.38
CA TYR A 130 2.57 10.76 12.27
C TYR A 130 1.09 10.58 12.62
N GLN A 131 0.45 9.50 12.16
CA GLN A 131 -0.94 9.18 12.54
C GLN A 131 -1.07 9.05 14.07
N TYR A 132 -0.20 8.26 14.69
CA TYR A 132 -0.25 8.01 16.14
C TYR A 132 0.12 9.23 16.99
N PHE A 133 1.27 9.87 16.73
CA PHE A 133 1.79 10.95 17.59
C PHE A 133 1.18 12.32 17.31
N VAL A 134 0.62 12.54 16.11
CA VAL A 134 0.12 13.85 15.70
C VAL A 134 -1.40 13.82 15.44
N LEU A 135 -1.88 12.98 14.54
CA LEU A 135 -3.31 13.02 14.12
C LEU A 135 -4.26 12.56 15.22
N TYR A 136 -3.92 11.46 15.89
CA TYR A 136 -4.76 10.83 16.91
C TYR A 136 -4.25 11.04 18.34
N ARG A 137 -3.37 12.05 18.53
CA ARG A 137 -2.83 12.39 19.84
C ARG A 137 -3.95 12.73 20.82
N GLY A 138 -4.02 11.97 21.93
CA GLY A 138 -5.01 12.19 22.98
C GLY A 138 -6.34 11.46 22.78
N THR A 139 -6.48 10.66 21.72
CA THR A 139 -7.59 9.71 21.57
C THR A 139 -7.33 8.46 22.39
N ASN A 140 -8.28 8.07 23.25
CA ASN A 140 -8.07 6.98 24.22
C ASN A 140 -7.86 5.59 23.59
N ASP A 141 -8.38 5.36 22.38
CA ASP A 141 -8.30 4.08 21.67
C ASP A 141 -7.23 4.09 20.56
N ALA A 142 -6.44 5.16 20.45
CA ALA A 142 -5.38 5.22 19.45
C ALA A 142 -4.20 4.32 19.86
N TYR A 143 -3.80 3.44 18.94
CA TYR A 143 -2.60 2.64 19.06
C TYR A 143 -1.71 2.89 17.84
N LEU A 144 -0.42 2.56 17.97
CA LEU A 144 0.48 2.58 16.83
C LEU A 144 0.22 1.35 15.98
N ASP A 145 -0.32 1.54 14.77
CA ASP A 145 -0.68 0.42 13.90
C ASP A 145 0.57 -0.16 13.21
N TYR A 146 1.11 -1.22 13.81
CA TYR A 146 2.25 -1.95 13.24
C TYR A 146 1.86 -2.75 12.00
N ASN A 147 0.57 -3.08 11.81
CA ASN A 147 0.13 -3.79 10.61
C ASN A 147 0.22 -2.86 9.41
N ASP A 148 -0.20 -1.61 9.54
CA ASP A 148 -0.10 -0.62 8.46
C ASP A 148 1.36 -0.33 8.08
N MET A 149 2.29 -0.33 9.05
CA MET A 149 3.73 -0.27 8.73
C MET A 149 4.18 -1.44 7.86
N LEU A 150 3.72 -2.65 8.16
CA LEU A 150 4.02 -3.84 7.35
C LEU A 150 3.35 -3.76 5.98
N PHE A 151 2.12 -3.23 5.90
CA PHE A 151 1.40 -3.03 4.63
C PHE A 151 2.12 -2.00 3.75
N ASN A 152 2.62 -0.92 4.33
CA ASN A 152 3.44 0.09 3.65
C ASN A 152 4.73 -0.53 3.06
N ILE A 153 5.44 -1.35 3.85
CA ILE A 153 6.64 -2.05 3.40
C ILE A 153 6.30 -3.03 2.26
N HIS A 154 5.23 -3.80 2.40
CA HIS A 154 4.79 -4.74 1.36
C HIS A 154 4.36 -4.02 0.09
N GLY A 155 3.61 -2.91 0.21
CA GLY A 155 3.29 -2.03 -0.90
C GLY A 155 4.53 -1.58 -1.64
N SER A 156 5.57 -1.16 -0.90
CA SER A 156 6.86 -0.80 -1.51
C SER A 156 7.48 -1.94 -2.32
N VAL A 157 7.49 -3.17 -1.78
CA VAL A 157 7.95 -4.36 -2.52
C VAL A 157 7.11 -4.58 -3.79
N ILE A 158 5.78 -4.41 -3.71
CA ILE A 158 4.89 -4.52 -4.88
C ILE A 158 5.31 -3.54 -5.97
N GLY A 159 5.47 -2.26 -5.65
CA GLY A 159 5.87 -1.24 -6.62
C GLY A 159 7.25 -1.50 -7.24
N LEU A 160 8.21 -1.98 -6.43
CA LEU A 160 9.55 -2.34 -6.92
C LEU A 160 9.51 -3.50 -7.89
N VAL A 161 8.82 -4.59 -7.55
CA VAL A 161 8.68 -5.78 -8.42
C VAL A 161 8.01 -5.41 -9.73
N LEU A 162 6.92 -4.63 -9.68
CA LEU A 162 6.21 -4.20 -10.88
C LEU A 162 7.04 -3.24 -11.77
N SER A 163 8.05 -2.56 -11.20
CA SER A 163 8.87 -1.60 -11.93
C SER A 163 10.16 -2.19 -12.51
N LEU A 164 10.58 -3.36 -12.05
CA LEU A 164 11.85 -4.01 -12.43
C LEU A 164 11.70 -5.10 -13.51
N ILE A 165 10.47 -5.38 -13.94
CA ILE A 165 10.13 -6.48 -14.86
C ILE A 165 9.39 -5.91 -16.07
#